data_AF-A0A3D3NAB9-F1
#
_entry.id   AF-A0A3D3NAB9-F1
#
_cell.length_a   1.000
_cell.length_b   1.000
_cell.length_c   1.000
_cell.angle_alpha   90.00
_cell.angle_beta   90.00
_cell.angle_gamma   90.00
#
_symmetry.space_group_name_H-M   'P 1'
#
loop_
_entity.id
_entity.type
_entity.pdbx_description
1 polymer ?
#
loop_
_entity_poly.entity_id
_entity_poly.type
_entity_poly.pdbx_seq_one_letter_code
_entity_poly.pdbx_strand_id
1 'polypeptide(L)'
;MSKQIQDAYIVAATRLPVGRRKGMLGHVRPDDMLAHAIRSVMAQAPGLDPALVEDVIVGCAMPEAEQGMNVARIGLLLAGLPNTVPGVTVNRFCASGVQTAA
;
A
#
# COMPACT_ATOMS: atom_id res chain seq x y z
N MET A 1 11.03 -34.42 -6.80
CA MET A 1 10.76 -33.16 -7.52
C MET A 1 10.19 -32.18 -6.52
N SER A 2 10.91 -31.10 -6.19
CA SER A 2 10.36 -30.03 -5.36
C SER A 2 9.21 -29.37 -6.12
N LYS A 3 8.08 -29.18 -5.44
CA LYS A 3 6.93 -28.47 -5.99
C LYS A 3 7.36 -27.01 -6.18
N GLN A 4 7.53 -26.58 -7.43
CA GLN A 4 7.81 -25.19 -7.74
C GLN A 4 6.61 -24.38 -7.24
N ILE A 5 6.82 -23.46 -6.29
CA ILE A 5 5.77 -22.53 -5.87
C ILE A 5 5.57 -21.59 -7.06
N GLN A 6 4.44 -21.74 -7.76
CA GLN A 6 4.12 -20.97 -8.96
C GLN A 6 2.90 -20.07 -8.78
N ASP A 7 2.11 -20.29 -7.72
CA ASP A 7 0.87 -19.57 -7.50
C ASP A 7 1.08 -18.41 -6.54
N ALA A 8 0.58 -17.23 -6.91
CA ALA A 8 0.43 -16.09 -6.02
C ALA A 8 -0.95 -16.13 -5.36
N TYR A 9 -1.00 -15.93 -4.04
CA TYR A 9 -2.25 -15.93 -3.27
C TYR A 9 -2.52 -14.56 -2.67
N ILE A 10 -3.80 -14.17 -2.62
CA ILE A 10 -4.24 -12.99 -1.87
C ILE A 10 -4.51 -13.43 -0.43
N VAL A 11 -3.62 -13.04 0.49
CA VAL A 11 -3.73 -13.41 1.92
C VAL A 11 -4.75 -12.53 2.65
N ALA A 12 -4.77 -11.24 2.35
CA ALA A 12 -5.67 -10.27 2.95
C ALA A 12 -5.95 -9.13 1.96
N ALA A 13 -7.12 -8.51 2.08
CA ALA A 13 -7.50 -7.36 1.27
C ALA A 13 -8.37 -6.41 2.09
N THR A 14 -8.13 -5.12 1.95
CA THR A 14 -8.97 -4.08 2.53
C THR A 14 -8.94 -2.83 1.67
N ARG A 15 -9.88 -1.92 1.92
CA ARG A 15 -9.90 -0.61 1.31
C ARG A 15 -10.48 0.41 2.27
N LEU A 16 -10.10 1.66 2.06
CA LEU A 16 -10.78 2.79 2.70
C LEU A 16 -12.19 2.97 2.10
N PRO A 17 -13.10 3.63 2.83
CA PRO A 17 -14.27 4.24 2.24
C PRO A 17 -13.88 5.25 1.15
N VAL A 18 -14.71 5.38 0.11
CA VAL A 18 -14.50 6.38 -0.94
C VAL A 18 -15.18 7.68 -0.52
N GLY A 19 -14.39 8.72 -0.27
CA GLY A 19 -14.89 10.05 0.08
C GLY A 19 -15.35 10.84 -1.16
N ARG A 20 -16.32 11.75 -0.96
CA ARG A 20 -16.64 12.78 -1.97
C ARG A 20 -15.61 13.90 -1.92
N ARG A 21 -15.44 14.62 -3.03
CA ARG A 21 -14.63 15.85 -3.08
C ARG A 21 -15.11 16.83 -2.01
N LYS A 22 -14.20 17.31 -1.16
CA LYS A 22 -14.50 18.15 0.03
C LYS A 22 -15.48 17.48 1.03
N GLY A 23 -15.51 16.16 1.09
CA GLY A 23 -16.31 15.37 2.03
C GLY A 23 -15.50 14.89 3.23
N MET A 24 -15.90 13.75 3.79
CA MET A 24 -15.35 13.15 5.03
C MET A 24 -13.81 13.07 5.07
N LEU A 25 -13.16 12.79 3.93
CA LEU A 25 -11.70 12.63 3.85
C LEU A 25 -10.98 13.89 3.35
N GLY A 26 -11.70 14.99 3.15
CA GLY A 26 -11.15 16.21 2.51
C GLY A 26 -10.07 16.94 3.31
N HIS A 27 -9.89 16.60 4.59
CA HIS A 27 -8.86 17.15 5.48
C HIS A 27 -7.86 16.10 5.96
N VAL A 28 -7.94 14.88 5.42
CA VAL A 28 -7.02 13.80 5.77
C VAL A 28 -5.91 13.78 4.74
N ARG A 29 -4.66 13.74 5.20
CA ARG A 29 -3.53 13.63 4.27
C ARG A 29 -3.55 12.27 3.57
N PRO A 30 -3.19 12.20 2.28
CA PRO A 30 -3.23 10.95 1.52
C PRO A 30 -2.21 9.90 2.00
N ASP A 31 -1.08 10.32 2.56
CA ASP A 31 -0.10 9.43 3.17
C ASP A 31 -0.61 8.80 4.48
N ASP A 32 -1.35 9.56 5.30
CA ASP A 32 -2.05 9.02 6.48
C ASP A 32 -3.14 8.01 6.09
N MET A 33 -3.87 8.29 5.01
CA MET A 33 -4.84 7.36 4.43
C MET A 33 -4.17 6.04 4.02
N LEU A 34 -3.05 6.12 3.29
CA LEU A 34 -2.29 4.95 2.88
C LEU A 34 -1.74 4.17 4.09
N ALA A 35 -1.17 4.87 5.08
CA ALA A 35 -0.67 4.25 6.29
C ALA A 35 -1.76 3.50 7.07
N HIS A 36 -2.98 4.08 7.12
CA HIS A 36 -4.13 3.41 7.72
C HIS A 36 -4.54 2.15 6.95
N ALA A 37 -4.52 2.18 5.62
CA ALA A 37 -4.82 1.02 4.79
C ALA A 37 -3.80 -0.11 5.00
N ILE A 38 -2.50 0.22 5.05
CA ILE A 38 -1.42 -0.76 5.31
C ILE A 38 -1.57 -1.38 6.70
N ARG A 39 -1.78 -0.58 7.75
CA ARG A 39 -2.02 -1.13 9.11
C ARG A 39 -3.23 -2.05 9.14
N SER A 40 -4.32 -1.66 8.47
CA SER A 40 -5.56 -2.43 8.44
C SER A 40 -5.45 -3.77 7.71
N VAL A 41 -4.62 -3.86 6.66
CA VAL A 41 -4.40 -5.15 5.97
C VAL A 41 -3.45 -6.05 6.75
N MET A 42 -2.38 -5.49 7.34
CA MET A 42 -1.45 -6.26 8.19
C MET A 42 -2.14 -6.83 9.43
N ALA A 43 -3.09 -6.09 10.01
CA ALA A 43 -3.88 -6.55 11.16
C ALA A 43 -4.75 -7.79 10.86
N GLN A 44 -5.05 -8.09 9.59
CA GLN A 44 -5.78 -9.30 9.20
C GLN A 44 -4.88 -10.55 9.19
N ALA A 45 -3.56 -10.38 9.29
CA ALA A 45 -2.57 -11.45 9.36
C ALA A 45 -1.70 -11.27 10.63
N PRO A 46 -2.27 -11.43 11.85
CA PRO A 46 -1.58 -11.10 13.11
C PRO A 46 -0.34 -11.95 13.41
N GLY A 47 -0.15 -13.09 12.71
CA GLY A 47 1.04 -13.93 12.81
C GLY A 47 2.14 -13.63 11.78
N LEU A 48 1.92 -12.68 10.86
CA LEU A 48 2.92 -12.29 9.87
C LEU A 48 3.93 -11.34 10.50
N ASP A 49 5.21 -11.72 10.52
CA ASP A 49 6.29 -10.81 10.83
C ASP A 49 6.38 -9.71 9.74
N PRO A 50 6.21 -8.43 10.08
CA PRO A 50 6.32 -7.34 9.11
C PRO A 50 7.66 -7.28 8.37
N ALA A 51 8.75 -7.84 8.94
CA ALA A 51 10.04 -7.90 8.29
C ALA A 51 10.09 -8.90 7.10
N LEU A 52 9.11 -9.79 6.98
CA LEU A 52 8.96 -10.70 5.84
C LEU A 52 8.31 -10.03 4.62
N VAL A 53 7.81 -8.79 4.75
CA VAL A 53 7.32 -8.03 3.60
C VAL A 53 8.52 -7.61 2.75
N GLU A 54 8.64 -8.17 1.56
CA GLU A 54 9.79 -7.92 0.67
C GLU A 54 9.65 -6.64 -0.15
N ASP A 55 8.42 -6.15 -0.38
CA ASP A 55 8.17 -4.88 -1.06
C ASP A 55 6.77 -4.34 -0.77
N VAL A 56 6.64 -3.00 -0.81
CA VAL A 56 5.35 -2.30 -0.76
C VAL A 56 5.18 -1.52 -2.06
N ILE A 57 4.37 -2.06 -2.96
CA ILE A 57 4.12 -1.48 -4.29
C ILE A 57 2.80 -0.70 -4.24
N VAL A 58 2.84 0.62 -4.45
CA VAL A 58 1.64 1.49 -4.39
C VAL A 58 1.38 2.16 -5.72
N GLY A 59 0.17 1.98 -6.24
CA GLY A 59 -0.31 2.70 -7.41
C GLY A 59 -0.73 4.13 -7.06
N CYS A 60 -0.13 5.12 -7.72
CA CYS A 60 -0.49 6.53 -7.54
C CYS A 60 -0.49 7.27 -8.89
N ALA A 61 -1.65 7.79 -9.31
CA ALA A 61 -1.81 8.47 -10.59
C ALA A 61 -1.14 9.85 -10.63
N MET A 62 -1.01 10.52 -9.48
CA MET A 62 -0.45 11.87 -9.35
C MET A 62 0.47 11.94 -8.11
N PRO A 63 1.69 11.38 -8.16
CA PRO A 63 2.62 11.35 -7.04
C PRO A 63 3.30 12.72 -6.83
N GLU A 64 2.50 13.70 -6.41
CA GLU A 64 2.91 15.09 -6.23
C GLU A 64 2.40 15.65 -4.89
N ALA A 65 2.91 16.81 -4.50
CA ALA A 65 2.53 17.51 -3.27
C ALA A 65 2.60 16.60 -2.03
N GLU A 66 1.52 16.48 -1.28
CA GLU A 66 1.44 15.70 -0.03
C GLU A 66 1.62 14.19 -0.25
N GLN A 67 1.46 13.69 -1.48
CA GLN A 67 1.76 12.30 -1.83
C GLN A 67 3.27 12.08 -2.02
N GLY A 68 4.03 13.13 -2.33
CA GLY A 68 5.47 13.09 -2.53
C GLY A 68 5.89 12.22 -3.72
N MET A 69 7.21 12.17 -3.99
CA MET A 69 7.75 11.40 -5.12
C MET A 69 7.60 9.88 -4.94
N ASN A 70 7.68 9.38 -3.70
CA ASN A 70 7.52 7.96 -3.39
C ASN A 70 6.56 7.75 -2.20
N VAL A 71 5.26 7.88 -2.47
CA VAL A 71 4.19 7.72 -1.46
C VAL A 71 4.21 6.34 -0.81
N ALA A 72 4.64 5.30 -1.52
CA ALA A 72 4.77 3.94 -0.97
C ALA A 72 5.73 3.92 0.22
N ARG A 73 6.92 4.51 0.04
CA ARG A 73 7.95 4.55 1.10
C ARG A 73 7.51 5.39 2.30
N ILE A 74 6.82 6.49 2.06
CA ILE A 74 6.29 7.34 3.14
C ILE A 74 5.20 6.58 3.91
N GLY A 75 4.23 6.01 3.18
CA GLY A 75 3.09 5.31 3.76
C GLY A 75 3.48 4.08 4.58
N LEU A 76 4.43 3.26 4.11
CA LEU A 76 4.86 2.07 4.84
C LEU A 76 5.57 2.43 6.16
N LEU A 77 6.39 3.50 6.17
CA LEU A 77 7.08 3.95 7.38
C LEU A 77 6.09 4.54 8.38
N LEU A 78 5.13 5.34 7.91
CA LEU A 78 4.02 5.83 8.73
C LEU A 78 3.12 4.70 9.26
N ALA A 79 3.02 3.59 8.53
CA ALA A 79 2.30 2.40 8.96
C ALA A 79 3.04 1.59 10.04
N GLY A 80 4.32 1.89 10.30
CA GLY A 80 5.15 1.20 11.29
C GLY A 80 5.88 -0.03 10.74
N LEU A 81 5.96 -0.20 9.42
CA LEU A 81 6.77 -1.27 8.83
C LEU A 81 8.28 -0.97 9.04
N PRO A 82 9.12 -2.01 9.17
CA PRO A 82 10.56 -1.85 9.32
C PRO A 82 11.18 -1.04 8.18
N ASN A 83 12.22 -0.27 8.48
CA ASN A 83 12.92 0.52 7.47
C ASN A 83 13.66 -0.35 6.42
N THR A 84 13.82 -1.65 6.68
CA THR A 84 14.36 -2.65 5.75
C THR A 84 13.40 -3.00 4.63
N VAL A 85 12.09 -2.78 4.79
CA VAL A 85 11.08 -3.07 3.76
C VAL A 85 11.14 -1.99 2.67
N PRO A 86 11.47 -2.31 1.41
CA PRO A 86 11.47 -1.34 0.34
C PRO A 86 10.04 -0.92 -0.03
N GLY A 87 9.93 0.15 -0.82
CA GLY A 87 8.63 0.58 -1.34
C GLY A 87 8.79 1.39 -2.61
N VAL A 88 7.90 1.14 -3.56
CA VAL A 88 7.92 1.75 -4.89
C VAL A 88 6.54 2.27 -5.28
N THR A 89 6.51 3.46 -5.87
CA THR A 89 5.30 4.07 -6.40
C THR A 89 5.23 3.84 -7.91
N VAL A 90 4.12 3.29 -8.39
CA VAL A 90 3.88 3.01 -9.81
C VAL A 90 2.79 3.93 -10.33
N ASN A 91 3.03 4.52 -11.51
CA ASN A 91 2.05 5.35 -12.19
C ASN A 91 1.72 4.82 -13.59
N ARG A 92 0.48 4.36 -13.76
CA ARG A 92 -0.19 4.09 -15.04
C ARG A 92 -1.61 4.65 -15.00
N PHE A 93 -1.74 5.88 -14.51
CA PHE A 93 -3.01 6.58 -14.33
C PHE A 93 -4.05 5.69 -13.63
N CYS A 94 -5.25 5.59 -14.19
CA CYS A 94 -6.37 4.83 -13.62
C CYS A 94 -6.07 3.34 -13.41
N ALA A 95 -5.07 2.79 -14.11
CA ALA A 95 -4.68 1.38 -14.00
C ALA A 95 -3.59 1.13 -12.95
N SER A 96 -3.07 2.16 -12.28
CA SER A 96 -1.92 2.03 -11.36
C SER A 96 -2.16 0.98 -10.26
N GLY A 97 -3.34 0.96 -9.65
CA GLY A 97 -3.64 0.01 -8.57
C GLY A 97 -3.82 -1.44 -9.02
N VAL A 98 -4.23 -1.69 -10.27
CA VAL A 98 -4.28 -3.05 -10.82
C VAL A 98 -2.88 -3.50 -11.24
N GLN A 99 -2.06 -2.58 -11.78
CA GLN A 99 -0.70 -2.90 -12.17
C GLN A 99 0.18 -3.36 -11.00
N THR A 100 -0.07 -2.89 -9.77
CA THR A 100 0.71 -3.31 -8.60
C THR A 100 0.43 -4.75 -8.15
N ALA A 101 -0.63 -5.39 -8.67
CA ALA A 101 -1.02 -6.76 -8.35
C ALA A 101 -0.89 -7.72 -9.54
N ALA A 102 -0.43 -7.22 -10.69
CA ALA A 102 -0.33 -7.94 -11.96
C ALA A 102 1.07 -8.54 -12.18
#